data_AF-Q3B6R0-F1
#
_entry.id   AF-Q3B6R0-F1
#
_cell.length_a   1.000
_cell.length_b   1.000
_cell.length_c   1.000
_cell.angle_alpha   90.00
_cell.angle_beta   90.00
_cell.angle_gamma   90.00
#
_symmetry.space_group_name_H-M   'P 1'
#
loop_
_entity.id
_entity.type
_entity.pdbx_description
1 polymer ?
#
loop_
_entity_poly.entity_id
_entity_poly.type
_entity_poly.pdbx_seq_one_letter_code
_entity_poly.pdbx_strand_id
1 'polypeptide(L)'
;MSERELGASPDMQGDARFAAILADLETISRELREEGVLDTLTGTEGGAVTIEFGVWGEGDEAEPSVIVSIDSPEDFDGDDEMIDDFEDEVLERLEAASRGWSTEATDLLGDDRQVVLLFNGEEV
;
A
#
# COMPACT_ATOMS: atom_id res chain seq x y z
N MET A 1 -21.66 25.42 19.53
CA MET A 1 -21.25 24.92 18.21
C MET A 1 -19.74 24.89 18.25
N SER A 2 -19.16 23.73 18.56
CA SER A 2 -17.71 23.61 18.59
C SER A 2 -17.27 23.30 17.17
N GLU A 3 -16.67 24.29 16.53
CA GLU A 3 -15.80 24.08 15.37
C GLU A 3 -14.72 23.08 15.83
N ARG A 4 -14.91 21.80 15.51
CA ARG A 4 -13.78 20.86 15.48
C ARG A 4 -12.89 21.41 14.38
N GLU A 5 -11.73 21.91 14.76
CA GLU A 5 -10.61 22.09 13.85
C GLU A 5 -10.49 20.77 13.08
N LEU A 6 -10.93 20.78 11.81
CA LEU A 6 -10.56 19.75 10.84
C LEU A 6 -9.05 19.95 10.68
N GLY A 7 -8.29 19.37 11.61
CA GLY A 7 -6.85 19.32 11.55
C GLY A 7 -6.51 18.77 10.18
N ALA A 8 -5.75 19.54 9.40
CA ALA A 8 -5.34 19.14 8.07
C ALA A 8 -4.89 17.68 8.11
N SER A 9 -5.45 16.84 7.24
CA SER A 9 -5.00 15.47 7.07
C SER A 9 -3.47 15.52 6.93
N PRO A 10 -2.72 14.77 7.75
CA PRO A 10 -1.28 14.88 7.75
C PRO A 10 -0.75 14.55 6.36
N ASP A 11 0.22 15.34 5.88
CA ASP A 11 0.82 15.16 4.57
C ASP A 11 1.68 13.88 4.58
N MET A 12 1.08 12.77 4.15
CA MET A 12 1.67 11.43 4.32
C MET A 12 2.99 11.25 3.56
N GLN A 13 3.18 12.00 2.48
CA GLN A 13 4.36 11.89 1.61
C GLN A 13 5.50 12.85 1.98
N GLY A 14 5.22 14.03 2.53
CA GLY A 14 6.23 15.05 2.86
C GLY A 14 6.49 15.22 4.35
N ASP A 15 5.73 14.57 5.23
CA ASP A 15 5.96 14.62 6.66
C ASP A 15 7.10 13.67 7.09
N ALA A 16 8.15 14.25 7.69
CA ALA A 16 9.33 13.53 8.16
C ALA A 16 9.01 12.41 9.17
N ARG A 17 7.85 12.46 9.84
CA ARG A 17 7.39 11.40 10.75
C ARG A 17 7.12 10.08 10.02
N PHE A 18 6.73 10.14 8.76
CA PHE A 18 6.44 8.97 7.93
C PHE A 18 7.62 8.57 7.04
N ALA A 19 8.75 9.27 7.10
CA ALA A 19 9.91 8.98 6.25
C ALA A 19 10.42 7.54 6.38
N ALA A 20 10.33 6.95 7.58
CA ALA A 20 10.68 5.54 7.79
C ALA A 20 9.71 4.60 7.07
N ILE A 21 8.40 4.87 7.15
CA ILE A 21 7.37 4.11 6.45
C ILE A 21 7.62 4.20 4.95
N LEU A 22 7.76 5.41 4.40
CA LEU A 22 7.99 5.61 2.98
C LEU A 22 9.25 4.89 2.47
N ALA A 23 10.32 4.87 3.27
CA ALA A 23 11.55 4.14 2.94
C ALA A 23 11.33 2.62 2.95
N ASP A 24 10.53 2.10 3.89
CA ASP A 24 10.18 0.68 3.94
C ASP A 24 9.25 0.30 2.78
N LEU A 25 8.23 1.11 2.46
CA LEU A 25 7.33 0.87 1.33
C LEU A 25 8.09 0.89 -0.01
N GLU A 26 9.03 1.83 -0.19
CA GLU A 26 9.92 1.85 -1.35
C GLU A 26 10.80 0.60 -1.41
N THR A 27 11.29 0.13 -0.25
CA THR A 27 12.09 -1.10 -0.17
C THR A 27 11.27 -2.33 -0.56
N ILE A 28 10.05 -2.48 -0.02
CA ILE A 28 9.13 -3.57 -0.35
C ILE A 28 8.78 -3.55 -1.84
N SER A 29 8.41 -2.37 -2.36
CA SER A 29 8.11 -2.18 -3.79
C SER A 29 9.30 -2.60 -4.68
N ARG A 30 10.52 -2.26 -4.28
CA ARG A 30 11.73 -2.67 -5.00
C ARG A 30 11.94 -4.18 -4.93
N GLU A 31 11.85 -4.78 -3.75
CA GLU A 31 12.06 -6.21 -3.54
C GLU A 31 11.05 -7.06 -4.35
N LEU A 32 9.76 -6.72 -4.32
CA LEU A 32 8.73 -7.39 -5.12
C LEU A 32 9.03 -7.38 -6.63
N ARG A 33 9.63 -6.27 -7.12
CA ARG A 33 10.08 -6.17 -8.52
C ARG A 33 11.34 -7.00 -8.79
N GLU A 34 12.32 -6.96 -7.89
CA GLU A 34 13.59 -7.68 -8.04
C GLU A 34 13.43 -9.21 -7.93
N GLU A 35 12.45 -9.66 -7.15
CA GLU A 35 12.13 -11.07 -6.94
C GLU A 35 11.24 -11.67 -8.05
N GLY A 36 10.70 -10.84 -8.96
CA GLY A 36 9.84 -11.30 -10.06
C GLY A 36 8.45 -11.77 -9.61
N VAL A 37 7.98 -11.30 -8.44
CA VAL A 37 6.66 -11.66 -7.91
C VAL A 37 5.55 -11.22 -8.88
N LEU A 38 5.70 -10.03 -9.46
CA LEU A 38 4.76 -9.52 -10.45
C LEU A 38 4.71 -10.34 -11.74
N ASP A 39 5.84 -10.88 -12.18
CA ASP A 39 5.87 -11.70 -13.39
C ASP A 39 5.09 -13.01 -13.17
N THR A 40 5.10 -13.51 -11.93
CA THR A 40 4.32 -14.69 -11.51
C THR A 40 2.83 -14.36 -11.47
N LEU A 41 2.47 -13.20 -10.92
CA LEU A 41 1.08 -12.73 -10.79
C LEU A 41 0.45 -12.36 -12.15
N THR A 42 1.17 -11.60 -12.97
CA THR A 42 0.65 -11.02 -14.24
C THR A 42 0.94 -11.90 -15.45
N GLY A 43 1.76 -12.94 -15.31
CA GLY A 43 2.23 -13.77 -16.41
C GLY A 43 3.08 -13.04 -17.46
N THR A 44 3.46 -11.79 -17.19
CA THR A 44 4.07 -10.87 -18.16
C THR A 44 5.30 -10.21 -17.56
N GLU A 45 6.39 -10.17 -18.35
CA GLU A 45 7.59 -9.40 -17.97
C GLU A 45 7.34 -7.90 -18.12
N GLY A 46 7.69 -7.12 -17.10
CA GLY A 46 7.67 -5.66 -17.17
C GLY A 46 6.49 -4.98 -16.47
N GLY A 47 5.75 -5.72 -15.64
CA GLY A 47 4.84 -5.10 -14.67
C GLY A 47 5.60 -4.23 -13.65
N ALA A 48 4.92 -3.23 -13.09
CA ALA A 48 5.47 -2.35 -12.08
C ALA A 48 4.54 -2.28 -10.86
N VAL A 49 5.08 -2.51 -9.65
CA VAL A 49 4.35 -2.35 -8.39
C VAL A 49 4.81 -1.09 -7.70
N THR A 50 3.89 -0.22 -7.33
CA THR A 50 4.15 0.96 -6.52
C THR A 50 3.39 0.80 -5.21
N ILE A 51 4.07 1.01 -4.09
CA ILE A 51 3.43 0.97 -2.77
C ILE A 51 3.55 2.35 -2.18
N GLU A 52 2.42 2.96 -1.84
CA GLU A 52 2.35 4.31 -1.30
C GLU A 52 1.56 4.35 0.00
N PHE A 53 1.92 5.31 0.85
CA PHE A 53 1.14 5.65 2.03
C PHE A 53 0.25 6.83 1.71
N GLY A 54 -1.06 6.60 1.71
CA GLY A 54 -2.05 7.55 1.22
C GLY A 54 -3.35 7.49 2.00
N VAL A 55 -4.38 8.11 1.45
CA VAL A 55 -5.73 8.07 2.00
C VAL A 55 -6.63 7.40 0.97
N TRP A 56 -7.35 6.36 1.38
CA TRP A 56 -8.35 5.67 0.55
C TRP A 56 -9.76 5.84 1.11
N GLY A 57 -10.75 5.92 0.24
CA GLY A 57 -12.16 6.11 0.61
C GLY A 57 -12.75 7.46 0.15
N GLU A 58 -14.07 7.59 0.29
CA GLU A 58 -14.81 8.77 -0.18
C GLU A 58 -15.21 9.70 0.97
N GLY A 59 -14.93 11.00 0.80
CA GLY A 59 -15.43 12.04 1.71
C GLY A 59 -14.95 11.89 3.15
N ASP A 60 -15.88 11.77 4.09
CA ASP A 60 -15.60 11.64 5.52
C ASP A 60 -15.20 10.20 5.93
N GLU A 61 -15.28 9.24 5.02
CA GLU A 61 -14.88 7.83 5.22
C GLU A 61 -13.46 7.56 4.71
N ALA A 62 -12.75 8.61 4.29
CA ALA A 62 -11.40 8.50 3.77
C ALA A 62 -10.40 8.27 4.93
N GLU A 63 -9.72 7.11 4.92
CA GLU A 63 -8.84 6.66 6.00
C GLU A 63 -7.39 6.48 5.50
N PRO A 64 -6.38 6.60 6.39
CA PRO A 64 -5.00 6.28 6.05
C PRO A 64 -4.85 4.82 5.64
N SER A 65 -4.26 4.58 4.48
CA SER A 65 -4.13 3.25 3.89
C SER A 65 -2.78 3.08 3.21
N VAL A 66 -2.34 1.82 3.10
CA VAL A 66 -1.24 1.44 2.21
C VAL A 66 -1.86 1.06 0.87
N ILE A 67 -1.57 1.82 -0.18
CA ILE A 67 -2.11 1.61 -1.51
C ILE A 67 -1.04 0.91 -2.34
N VAL A 68 -1.38 -0.26 -2.88
CA VAL A 68 -0.51 -1.12 -3.69
C VAL A 68 -1.03 -1.07 -5.11
N SER A 69 -0.35 -0.33 -5.98
CA SER A 69 -0.72 -0.18 -7.39
C SER A 69 0.16 -1.06 -8.26
N ILE A 70 -0.45 -1.95 -9.04
CA ILE A 70 0.20 -2.83 -10.00
C ILE A 70 -0.17 -2.34 -11.40
N ASP A 71 0.83 -1.88 -12.14
CA ASP A 71 0.71 -1.52 -13.56
C ASP A 71 1.22 -2.70 -14.39
N SER A 72 0.36 -3.27 -15.22
CA SER A 72 0.67 -4.38 -16.10
C SER A 72 0.40 -3.99 -17.55
N PRO A 73 1.35 -4.23 -18.48
CA PRO A 73 1.14 -3.92 -19.90
C PRO A 73 0.08 -4.81 -20.56
N GLU A 74 -0.23 -5.97 -19.97
CA GLU A 74 -1.28 -6.88 -20.41
C GLU A 74 -2.45 -6.88 -19.42
N ASP A 75 -3.66 -7.12 -19.93
CA ASP A 75 -4.85 -7.33 -19.10
C ASP A 75 -4.57 -8.47 -18.10
N PHE A 76 -4.88 -8.19 -16.83
CA PHE A 76 -4.69 -9.18 -15.77
C PHE A 76 -5.73 -10.30 -15.94
N ASP A 77 -5.24 -11.51 -16.24
CA ASP A 77 -6.04 -12.73 -16.38
C ASP A 77 -5.80 -13.69 -15.19
N GLY A 78 -5.27 -13.18 -14.08
CA GLY A 78 -4.98 -14.01 -12.91
C GLY A 78 -6.25 -14.39 -12.14
N ASP A 79 -6.32 -15.64 -11.68
CA ASP A 79 -7.37 -16.12 -10.79
C ASP A 79 -7.25 -15.47 -9.39
N ASP A 80 -8.38 -15.34 -8.68
CA ASP A 80 -8.45 -14.75 -7.33
C ASP A 80 -7.41 -15.34 -6.35
N GLU A 81 -7.09 -16.63 -6.47
CA GLU A 81 -6.08 -17.31 -5.63
C GLU A 81 -4.69 -16.68 -5.75
N MET A 82 -4.29 -16.25 -6.96
CA MET A 82 -2.98 -15.60 -7.15
C MET A 82 -2.97 -14.17 -6.61
N ILE A 83 -4.12 -13.50 -6.61
CA ILE A 83 -4.28 -12.17 -6.01
C ILE A 83 -4.16 -12.30 -4.49
N ASP A 84 -4.86 -13.27 -3.90
CA ASP A 84 -4.79 -13.55 -2.45
C ASP A 84 -3.36 -13.88 -2.02
N ASP A 85 -2.65 -14.77 -2.74
CA ASP A 85 -1.24 -15.10 -2.46
C ASP A 85 -0.34 -13.85 -2.54
N PHE A 86 -0.59 -12.95 -3.48
CA PHE A 86 0.16 -11.70 -3.60
C PHE A 86 -0.18 -10.72 -2.46
N GLU A 87 -1.45 -10.60 -2.09
CA GLU A 87 -1.89 -9.78 -0.96
C GLU A 87 -1.24 -10.25 0.34
N ASP A 88 -1.27 -11.55 0.63
CA ASP A 88 -0.65 -12.16 1.81
C ASP A 88 0.86 -11.87 1.85
N GLU A 89 1.53 -11.95 0.71
CA GLU A 89 2.97 -11.73 0.56
C GLU A 89 3.37 -10.25 0.73
N VAL A 90 2.49 -9.32 0.34
CA VAL A 90 2.64 -7.89 0.67
C VAL A 90 2.36 -7.64 2.14
N LEU A 91 1.32 -8.25 2.71
CA LEU A 91 0.96 -8.13 4.12
C LEU A 91 2.06 -8.64 5.04
N GLU A 92 2.71 -9.77 4.73
CA GLU A 92 3.82 -10.30 5.52
C GLU A 92 5.01 -9.33 5.55
N ARG A 93 5.37 -8.76 4.40
CA ARG A 93 6.44 -7.74 4.31
C ARG A 93 6.09 -6.46 5.07
N LEU A 94 4.84 -5.99 4.94
CA LEU A 94 4.34 -4.83 5.70
C LEU A 94 4.33 -5.11 7.20
N GLU A 95 3.98 -6.32 7.63
CA GLU A 95 4.06 -6.71 9.04
C GLU A 95 5.49 -6.67 9.54
N ALA A 96 6.43 -7.25 8.80
CA ALA A 96 7.85 -7.22 9.13
C ALA A 96 8.40 -5.80 9.24
N ALA A 97 8.10 -4.93 8.27
CA ALA A 97 8.51 -3.51 8.28
C ALA A 97 7.89 -2.75 9.45
N SER A 98 6.60 -2.96 9.72
CA SER A 98 5.84 -2.24 10.76
C SER A 98 6.39 -2.40 12.17
N ARG A 99 7.15 -3.48 12.44
CA ARG A 99 7.83 -3.69 13.73
C ARG A 99 8.86 -2.60 14.04
N GLY A 100 9.36 -1.90 13.02
CA GLY A 100 10.28 -0.77 13.15
C GLY A 100 9.60 0.61 13.16
N TRP A 101 8.30 0.68 12.90
CA TRP A 101 7.56 1.94 12.81
C TRP A 101 7.29 2.54 14.20
N SER A 102 7.12 3.85 14.24
CA SER A 102 6.76 4.55 15.47
C SER A 102 5.32 4.22 15.88
N THR A 103 5.02 4.26 17.18
CA THR A 103 3.65 4.04 17.68
C THR A 103 2.66 5.01 17.04
N GLU A 104 3.06 6.26 16.80
CA GLU A 104 2.21 7.25 16.11
C GLU A 104 1.84 6.84 14.67
N ALA A 105 2.74 6.16 13.97
CA ALA A 105 2.47 5.63 12.62
C ALA A 105 1.53 4.42 12.66
N THR A 106 1.74 3.51 13.61
CA THR A 106 0.87 2.35 13.82
C THR A 106 -0.54 2.78 14.25
N ASP A 107 -0.67 3.75 15.16
CA ASP A 107 -1.96 4.33 15.56
C ASP A 107 -2.70 4.98 14.39
N LEU A 108 -1.98 5.59 13.44
CA LEU A 108 -2.58 6.26 12.29
C LEU A 108 -3.15 5.27 11.27
N LEU A 109 -2.45 4.17 11.04
CA LEU A 109 -2.88 3.09 10.15
C LEU A 109 -3.96 2.19 10.76
N GLY A 110 -4.15 2.25 12.08
CA GLY A 110 -5.04 1.35 12.81
C GLY A 110 -4.44 -0.04 13.05
N ASP A 111 -5.13 -0.80 13.90
CA ASP A 111 -4.77 -2.20 14.22
C ASP A 111 -5.00 -3.10 12.98
N ASP A 112 -6.10 -2.86 12.26
CA ASP A 112 -6.45 -3.45 10.97
C ASP A 112 -5.95 -2.51 9.85
N ARG A 113 -4.64 -2.54 9.58
CA ARG A 113 -4.01 -1.80 8.47
C ARG A 113 -4.78 -2.00 7.18
N GLN A 114 -5.40 -0.95 6.66
CA GLN A 114 -6.07 -1.01 5.38
C GLN A 114 -5.03 -1.07 4.27
N VAL A 115 -4.92 -2.23 3.63
CA VAL A 115 -4.15 -2.41 2.39
C VAL A 115 -5.14 -2.44 1.24
N VAL A 116 -4.89 -1.63 0.22
CA VAL A 116 -5.74 -1.51 -0.96
C VAL A 116 -4.93 -1.91 -2.16
N LEU A 117 -5.37 -2.96 -2.87
CA LEU A 117 -4.73 -3.42 -4.09
C LEU A 117 -5.46 -2.85 -5.30
N LEU A 118 -4.69 -2.22 -6.19
CA LEU A 118 -5.17 -1.64 -7.43
C LEU A 118 -4.41 -2.25 -8.60
N PHE A 119 -5.10 -2.90 -9.53
CA PHE A 119 -4.53 -3.36 -10.80
C PHE A 119 -4.92 -2.42 -11.92
N ASN A 120 -3.93 -1.84 -12.61
CA ASN A 120 -4.11 -0.84 -13.66
C ASN A 120 -5.03 0.33 -13.24
N GLY A 121 -5.08 0.63 -11.93
CA GLY A 121 -5.91 1.68 -11.34
C GLY A 121 -7.33 1.26 -10.96
N GLU A 122 -7.69 -0.02 -11.09
CA GLU A 122 -8.97 -0.58 -10.66
C GLU A 122 -8.77 -1.45 -9.41
N GLU A 123 -9.69 -1.33 -8.44
CA GLU A 123 -9.73 -2.21 -7.25
C GLU A 123 -10.12 -3.61 -7.70
N VAL A 124 -9.41 -4.62 -7.19
CA VAL A 124 -9.64 -6.05 -7.49
C VAL A 124 -10.27 -6.77 -6.31
#